data_AF-A0AA38GJC9-F1
#
_entry.id   AF-A0AA38GJC9-F1
#
_cell.length_a   1.000
_cell.length_b   1.000
_cell.length_c   1.000
_cell.angle_alpha   90.00
_cell.angle_beta   90.00
_cell.angle_gamma   90.00
#
_symmetry.space_group_name_H-M   'P 1'
#
loop_
_entity.id
_entity.type
_entity.pdbx_description
1 polymer ?
#
loop_
_entity_poly.entity_id
_entity_poly.type
_entity_poly.pdbx_seq_one_letter_code
_entity_poly.pdbx_strand_id
1 'polypeptide(L)'
;MEASELQVNTTINKMAEANLEAGFEVGQRVQSLEKGPKKIGTVKYLGPVQGYEGIWAGVDWDDGEGRHNGIINGVHYFDAAGEKTASFVRLHSLSKGITFLEALLRRYKGDSISKEEQDEMYVLSSSQKRVSIELVGVTEIQERQMHLENLLHVSLEYTGVSSPGSIQEISGLLP
;
A
#
# COMPACT_ATOMS: atom_id res chain seq x y z
N MET A 1 41.66 7.61 -16.28
CA MET A 1 41.36 6.87 -15.04
C MET A 1 40.41 7.67 -14.15
N GLU A 2 40.62 8.98 -14.03
CA GLU A 2 39.83 9.90 -13.18
C GLU A 2 38.36 10.14 -13.64
N ALA A 3 38.10 10.17 -14.95
CA ALA A 3 36.75 10.42 -15.48
C ALA A 3 35.76 9.27 -15.19
N SER A 4 36.27 8.04 -15.05
CA SER A 4 35.49 6.83 -14.79
C SER A 4 35.01 6.76 -13.34
N GLU A 5 35.88 7.13 -12.38
CA GLU A 5 35.54 7.21 -10.96
C GLU A 5 34.53 8.34 -10.66
N LEU A 6 34.65 9.48 -11.33
CA LEU A 6 33.72 10.61 -11.15
C LEU A 6 32.28 10.23 -11.54
N GLN A 7 32.13 9.46 -12.62
CA GLN A 7 30.83 9.03 -13.14
C GLN A 7 30.20 7.94 -12.26
N VAL A 8 31.02 7.06 -11.69
CA VAL A 8 30.60 6.04 -10.71
C VAL A 8 30.12 6.70 -9.40
N ASN A 9 30.90 7.64 -8.85
CA ASN A 9 30.54 8.34 -7.60
C ASN A 9 29.29 9.20 -7.75
N THR A 10 29.08 9.82 -8.91
CA THR A 10 27.85 10.60 -9.21
C THR A 10 26.61 9.71 -9.26
N THR A 11 26.75 8.48 -9.79
CA THR A 11 25.66 7.51 -9.88
C THR A 11 25.32 6.92 -8.51
N ILE A 12 26.34 6.62 -7.71
CA ILE A 12 26.19 6.15 -6.31
C ILE A 12 25.45 7.20 -5.47
N ASN A 13 25.83 8.48 -5.59
CA ASN A 13 25.18 9.56 -4.85
C ASN A 13 23.72 9.76 -5.28
N LYS A 14 23.41 9.70 -6.58
CA LYS A 14 22.02 9.75 -7.06
C LYS A 14 21.15 8.59 -6.59
N MET A 15 21.71 7.38 -6.54
CA MET A 15 21.01 6.21 -6.00
C MET A 15 20.77 6.38 -4.49
N ALA A 16 21.76 6.86 -3.74
CA ALA A 16 21.64 7.14 -2.31
C ALA A 16 20.61 8.25 -2.01
N GLU A 17 20.54 9.30 -2.82
CA GLU A 17 19.52 10.36 -2.70
C GLU A 17 18.11 9.85 -2.98
N ALA A 18 17.91 9.05 -4.04
CA ALA A 18 16.64 8.38 -4.30
C ALA A 18 16.24 7.40 -3.18
N ASN A 19 17.22 6.81 -2.49
CA ASN A 19 17.01 5.92 -1.35
C ASN A 19 16.55 6.68 -0.10
N LEU A 20 17.05 7.90 0.13
CA LEU A 20 16.58 8.77 1.22
C LEU A 20 15.18 9.31 0.92
N GLU A 21 14.89 9.63 -0.34
CA GLU A 21 13.57 10.12 -0.77
C GLU A 21 12.48 9.04 -0.72
N ALA A 22 12.83 7.77 -0.97
CA ALA A 22 11.86 6.69 -0.87
C ALA A 22 11.40 6.46 0.59
N GLY A 23 12.23 6.75 1.60
CA GLY A 23 11.88 6.77 3.03
C GLY A 23 11.21 5.50 3.55
N PHE A 24 11.58 4.32 3.04
CA PHE A 24 11.11 3.04 3.55
C PHE A 24 11.97 2.61 4.76
N GLU A 25 11.35 1.96 5.74
CA GLU A 25 11.97 1.42 6.94
C GLU A 25 11.69 -0.08 7.09
N VAL A 26 12.63 -0.80 7.72
CA VAL A 26 12.42 -2.19 8.12
C VAL A 26 11.37 -2.25 9.23
N GLY A 27 10.46 -3.21 9.15
CA GLY A 27 9.34 -3.39 10.07
C GLY A 27 8.05 -2.70 9.65
N GLN A 28 8.11 -1.74 8.70
CA GLN A 28 6.90 -1.05 8.23
C GLN A 28 6.03 -1.97 7.35
N ARG A 29 4.73 -1.67 7.31
CA ARG A 29 3.76 -2.29 6.42
C ARG A 29 3.79 -1.63 5.05
N VAL A 30 3.72 -2.44 4.00
CA VAL A 30 3.72 -1.98 2.62
C VAL A 30 2.69 -2.73 1.79
N GLN A 31 2.27 -2.10 0.70
CA GLN A 31 1.44 -2.74 -0.31
C GLN A 31 2.19 -2.84 -1.64
N SER A 32 1.97 -3.92 -2.38
CA SER A 32 2.46 -4.03 -3.75
C SER A 32 1.67 -3.11 -4.68
N LEU A 33 2.39 -2.41 -5.57
CA LEU A 33 1.86 -1.60 -6.67
C LEU A 33 1.88 -2.37 -8.01
N GLU A 34 2.33 -3.62 -8.02
CA GLU A 34 2.37 -4.43 -9.23
C GLU A 34 0.96 -4.76 -9.75
N LYS A 35 0.85 -5.04 -11.06
CA LYS A 35 -0.42 -5.46 -11.66
C LYS A 35 -0.81 -6.83 -11.10
N GLY A 36 -1.93 -6.90 -10.39
CA GLY A 36 -2.41 -8.15 -9.81
C GLY A 36 -3.24 -7.93 -8.53
N PRO A 37 -3.45 -8.99 -7.73
CA PRO A 37 -4.09 -8.87 -6.44
C PRO A 37 -3.27 -7.94 -5.52
N LYS A 38 -3.98 -7.13 -4.72
CA LYS A 38 -3.34 -6.24 -3.74
C LYS A 38 -2.68 -7.08 -2.65
N LYS A 39 -1.35 -7.18 -2.72
CA LYS A 39 -0.54 -7.86 -1.70
C LYS A 39 -0.13 -6.89 -0.61
N ILE A 40 -0.24 -7.31 0.64
CA ILE A 40 0.23 -6.55 1.80
C ILE A 40 1.30 -7.37 2.50
N GLY A 41 2.35 -6.71 2.97
CA GLY A 41 3.44 -7.37 3.67
C GLY A 41 4.21 -6.43 4.58
N THR A 42 5.24 -6.98 5.19
CA THR A 42 6.16 -6.25 6.07
C THR A 42 7.54 -6.22 5.45
N VAL A 43 8.17 -5.04 5.42
CA VAL A 43 9.56 -4.91 4.99
C VAL A 43 10.46 -5.57 6.05
N LYS A 44 11.25 -6.56 5.65
CA LYS A 44 12.21 -7.27 6.50
C LYS A 44 13.66 -6.89 6.19
N TYR A 45 13.92 -6.38 5.00
CA TYR A 45 15.26 -6.01 4.56
C TYR A 45 15.21 -4.83 3.58
N LEU A 46 16.19 -3.94 3.66
CA LEU A 46 16.42 -2.86 2.70
C LEU A 46 17.91 -2.81 2.41
N GLY A 47 18.30 -3.08 1.17
CA GLY A 47 19.72 -3.09 0.83
C GLY A 47 20.03 -3.74 -0.52
N PRO A 48 21.32 -3.82 -0.87
CA PRO A 48 21.77 -4.55 -2.06
C PRO A 48 21.52 -6.07 -1.91
N VAL A 49 21.37 -6.77 -3.03
CA VAL A 49 21.22 -8.24 -3.08
C VAL A 49 22.28 -8.79 -4.02
N GLN A 50 23.03 -9.80 -3.58
CA GLN A 50 24.11 -10.41 -4.36
C GLN A 50 23.61 -10.87 -5.73
N GLY A 51 24.28 -10.40 -6.79
CA GLY A 51 23.94 -10.70 -8.18
C GLY A 51 22.88 -9.78 -8.79
N TYR A 52 22.39 -8.78 -8.05
CA TYR A 52 21.43 -7.81 -8.54
C TYR A 52 21.88 -6.38 -8.25
N GLU A 53 21.74 -5.50 -9.24
CA GLU A 53 22.11 -4.09 -9.08
C GLU A 53 21.07 -3.31 -8.27
N GLY A 54 21.55 -2.29 -7.56
CA GLY A 54 20.73 -1.35 -6.79
C GLY A 54 20.15 -1.92 -5.49
N ILE A 55 19.28 -1.12 -4.87
CA ILE A 55 18.62 -1.46 -3.61
C ILE A 55 17.34 -2.24 -3.87
N TRP A 56 17.07 -3.19 -2.98
CA TRP A 56 15.89 -4.03 -2.96
C TRP A 56 15.24 -3.97 -1.58
N ALA A 57 13.92 -4.06 -1.58
CA ALA A 57 13.15 -4.31 -0.37
C ALA A 57 12.84 -5.81 -0.31
N GLY A 58 13.33 -6.48 0.74
CA GLY A 58 12.85 -7.81 1.11
C GLY A 58 11.54 -7.66 1.87
N VAL A 59 10.45 -8.17 1.32
CA VAL A 59 9.10 -8.09 1.89
C VAL A 59 8.59 -9.48 2.19
N ASP A 60 8.07 -9.68 3.39
CA ASP A 60 7.37 -10.89 3.81
C ASP A 60 5.86 -10.64 3.68
N TRP A 61 5.18 -11.41 2.82
CA TRP A 61 3.79 -11.19 2.43
C TRP A 61 2.83 -11.95 3.34
N ASP A 62 1.76 -11.28 3.77
CA ASP A 62 0.75 -11.85 4.67
C ASP A 62 -0.03 -13.01 4.05
N ASP A 63 -0.25 -12.94 2.74
CA ASP A 63 -0.96 -13.97 1.99
C ASP A 63 -0.11 -15.23 1.72
N GLY A 64 1.18 -15.18 2.06
CA GLY A 64 2.11 -16.28 1.83
C GLY A 64 2.51 -16.49 0.37
N GLU A 65 2.13 -15.60 -0.54
CA GLU A 65 2.34 -15.75 -2.00
C GLU A 65 3.67 -15.13 -2.47
N GLY A 66 4.75 -15.39 -1.75
CA GLY A 66 6.10 -14.95 -2.10
C GLY A 66 6.85 -15.94 -3.01
N ARG A 67 8.16 -15.74 -3.11
CA ARG A 67 9.06 -16.54 -3.96
C ARG A 67 10.12 -17.31 -3.17
N HIS A 68 10.47 -16.85 -1.98
CA HIS A 68 11.56 -17.40 -1.17
C HIS A 68 11.33 -17.17 0.33
N ASN A 69 12.28 -17.61 1.14
CA ASN A 69 12.29 -17.53 2.61
C ASN A 69 13.20 -16.43 3.17
N GLY A 70 13.75 -15.57 2.30
CA GLY A 70 14.72 -14.53 2.68
C GLY A 70 16.17 -14.91 2.39
N ILE A 71 16.40 -16.11 1.84
CA ILE A 71 17.69 -16.56 1.30
C ILE A 71 17.65 -16.49 -0.23
N ILE A 72 18.67 -15.88 -0.85
CA ILE A 72 18.88 -15.90 -2.30
C ILE A 72 20.31 -16.36 -2.58
N ASN A 73 20.45 -17.36 -3.46
CA ASN A 73 21.74 -17.91 -3.90
C ASN A 73 22.67 -18.30 -2.73
N GLY A 74 22.09 -18.83 -1.65
CA GLY A 74 22.81 -19.25 -0.44
C GLY A 74 23.15 -18.13 0.55
N VAL A 75 22.82 -16.87 0.23
CA VAL A 75 23.00 -15.73 1.14
C VAL A 75 21.71 -15.46 1.89
N HIS A 76 21.79 -15.41 3.22
CA HIS A 76 20.68 -15.06 4.10
C HIS A 76 20.63 -13.55 4.34
N TYR A 77 19.45 -12.95 4.13
CA TYR A 77 19.23 -11.51 4.33
C TYR A 77 18.28 -11.23 5.49
N PHE A 78 17.26 -12.07 5.67
CA PHE A 78 16.26 -11.96 6.73
C PHE A 78 15.50 -13.28 6.90
N ASP A 79 14.83 -13.43 8.04
CA ASP A 79 13.91 -14.54 8.28
C ASP A 79 12.48 -14.16 7.86
N ALA A 80 11.94 -14.93 6.92
CA ALA A 80 10.54 -14.85 6.51
C ALA A 80 9.65 -15.81 7.32
N ALA A 81 8.34 -15.57 7.33
CA ALA A 81 7.37 -16.42 8.02
C ALA A 81 7.29 -17.86 7.47
N GLY A 82 7.64 -18.08 6.19
CA GLY A 82 7.65 -19.41 5.60
C GLY A 82 8.52 -19.52 4.35
N GLU A 83 8.58 -20.73 3.78
CA GLU A 83 9.53 -21.05 2.69
C GLU A 83 9.36 -20.21 1.42
N LYS A 84 8.14 -19.74 1.17
CA LYS A 84 7.78 -18.96 -0.01
C LYS A 84 6.92 -17.76 0.35
N THR A 85 7.09 -17.18 1.52
CA THR A 85 6.28 -16.02 1.93
C THR A 85 6.90 -14.70 1.53
N ALA A 86 8.20 -14.67 1.19
CA ALA A 86 8.91 -13.43 0.92
C ALA A 86 9.31 -13.22 -0.54
N SER A 87 9.44 -11.94 -0.94
CA SER A 87 9.99 -11.51 -2.23
C SER A 87 10.96 -10.35 -2.05
N PHE A 88 12.01 -10.27 -2.86
CA PHE A 88 12.74 -9.03 -3.10
C PHE A 88 12.07 -8.25 -4.23
N VAL A 89 11.72 -7.00 -3.97
CA VAL A 89 11.05 -6.10 -4.92
C VAL A 89 11.74 -4.74 -4.96
N ARG A 90 11.44 -3.95 -5.99
CA ARG A 90 11.95 -2.57 -6.10
C ARG A 90 11.12 -1.64 -5.24
N LEU A 91 11.75 -0.63 -4.64
CA LEU A 91 11.05 0.32 -3.75
C LEU A 91 9.91 1.05 -4.47
N HIS A 92 10.08 1.35 -5.77
CA HIS A 92 9.04 2.00 -6.58
C HIS A 92 7.83 1.09 -6.90
N SER A 93 7.93 -0.23 -6.65
CA SER A 93 6.78 -1.14 -6.75
C SER A 93 6.09 -1.35 -5.41
N LEU A 94 6.43 -0.55 -4.40
CA LEU A 94 5.80 -0.56 -3.09
C LEU A 94 5.12 0.78 -2.81
N SER A 95 4.00 0.68 -2.11
CA SER A 95 3.34 1.80 -1.44
C SER A 95 3.57 1.68 0.05
N LYS A 96 3.87 2.81 0.71
CA LYS A 96 3.91 2.91 2.17
C LYS A 96 2.54 2.80 2.81
N GLY A 97 1.46 2.78 2.02
CA GLY A 97 0.10 2.87 2.51
C GLY A 97 -0.21 4.22 3.13
N ILE A 98 -1.30 4.27 3.89
CA ILE A 98 -1.81 5.45 4.59
C ILE A 98 -2.05 5.15 6.05
N THR A 99 -2.21 6.20 6.85
CA THR A 99 -2.57 6.03 8.26
C THR A 99 -4.02 5.57 8.40
N PHE A 100 -4.35 4.94 9.53
CA PHE A 100 -5.71 4.56 9.88
C PHE A 100 -6.67 5.75 9.80
N LEU A 101 -6.27 6.89 10.39
CA LEU A 101 -7.09 8.09 10.42
C LEU A 101 -7.32 8.66 9.00
N GLU A 102 -6.28 8.69 8.17
CA GLU A 102 -6.39 9.12 6.79
C GLU A 102 -7.31 8.20 5.97
N ALA A 103 -7.23 6.88 6.15
CA ALA A 103 -8.13 5.93 5.51
C ALA A 103 -9.59 6.15 5.91
N LEU A 104 -9.82 6.43 7.20
CA LEU A 104 -11.13 6.65 7.76
C LEU A 104 -11.75 7.96 7.26
N LEU A 105 -10.97 9.05 7.22
CA LEU A 105 -11.39 10.32 6.64
C LEU A 105 -11.71 10.17 5.15
N ARG A 106 -10.84 9.51 4.38
CA ARG A 106 -11.07 9.27 2.95
C ARG A 106 -12.33 8.46 2.69
N ARG A 107 -12.61 7.45 3.51
CA ARG A 107 -13.77 6.56 3.32
C ARG A 107 -15.09 7.22 3.70
N TYR A 108 -15.11 7.94 4.82
CA TYR A 108 -16.37 8.36 5.46
C TYR A 108 -16.62 9.88 5.38
N LYS A 109 -15.57 10.67 5.09
CA LYS A 109 -15.68 12.12 4.80
C LYS A 109 -15.29 12.48 3.36
N GLY A 110 -15.01 11.49 2.51
CA GLY A 110 -14.76 11.70 1.09
C GLY A 110 -15.99 12.24 0.37
N ASP A 111 -15.77 12.83 -0.81
CA ASP A 111 -16.83 13.40 -1.63
C ASP A 111 -17.92 12.36 -1.92
N SER A 112 -19.17 12.79 -1.82
CA SER A 112 -20.33 12.06 -2.32
C SER A 112 -20.15 11.78 -3.81
N ILE A 113 -20.45 10.56 -4.25
CA ILE A 113 -20.52 10.18 -5.67
C ILE A 113 -21.35 11.27 -6.38
N SER A 114 -20.78 11.92 -7.40
CA SER A 114 -21.47 13.02 -8.08
C SER A 114 -22.76 12.50 -8.73
N LYS A 115 -23.72 13.40 -9.02
CA LYS A 115 -24.93 13.00 -9.75
C LYS A 115 -24.58 12.42 -11.12
N GLU A 116 -23.57 12.94 -11.79
CA GLU A 116 -23.10 12.40 -13.07
C GLU A 116 -22.53 10.99 -12.92
N GLU A 117 -21.71 10.74 -11.89
CA GLU A 117 -21.15 9.42 -11.61
C GLU A 117 -22.24 8.39 -11.25
N GLN A 118 -23.29 8.80 -10.52
CA GLN A 118 -24.44 7.95 -10.22
C GLN A 118 -25.23 7.60 -11.48
N ASP A 119 -25.49 8.58 -12.36
CA ASP A 119 -26.24 8.38 -13.60
C ASP A 119 -25.50 7.45 -14.59
N GLU A 120 -24.17 7.33 -14.47
CA GLU A 120 -23.36 6.41 -15.26
C GLU A 120 -23.30 4.98 -14.70
N MET A 121 -23.78 4.70 -13.48
CA MET A 121 -23.77 3.35 -12.90
C MET A 121 -24.86 2.44 -13.51
N TYR A 122 -24.43 1.35 -14.14
CA TYR A 122 -25.32 0.31 -14.66
C TYR A 122 -24.75 -1.10 -14.47
N VAL A 123 -25.64 -2.09 -14.46
CA VAL A 123 -25.29 -3.50 -14.61
C VAL A 123 -25.81 -4.05 -15.93
N LEU A 124 -25.18 -5.10 -16.44
CA LEU A 124 -25.68 -5.85 -17.59
C LEU A 124 -26.58 -6.98 -17.10
N SER A 125 -27.80 -7.03 -17.62
CA SER A 125 -28.69 -8.18 -17.45
C SER A 125 -28.15 -9.42 -18.18
N SER A 126 -28.74 -10.58 -17.92
CA SER A 126 -28.41 -11.83 -18.61
C SER A 126 -28.57 -11.77 -20.13
N SER A 127 -29.39 -10.84 -20.63
CA SER A 127 -29.55 -10.56 -22.06
C SER A 127 -28.63 -9.44 -22.58
N GLN A 128 -27.58 -9.07 -21.83
CA GLN A 128 -26.65 -7.99 -22.12
C GLN A 128 -27.27 -6.59 -22.24
N LYS A 129 -28.50 -6.39 -21.74
CA LYS A 129 -29.11 -5.06 -21.67
C LYS A 129 -28.65 -4.30 -20.43
N ARG A 130 -28.35 -3.01 -20.57
CA ARG A 130 -28.04 -2.11 -19.43
C ARG A 130 -29.26 -1.91 -18.54
N VAL A 131 -29.05 -2.04 -17.23
CA VAL A 131 -30.00 -1.75 -16.17
C VAL A 131 -29.35 -0.72 -15.26
N SER A 132 -29.93 0.48 -15.18
CA SER A 132 -29.44 1.55 -14.32
C SER A 132 -29.55 1.17 -12.85
N ILE A 133 -28.56 1.57 -12.05
CA ILE A 133 -28.57 1.35 -10.61
C ILE A 133 -29.11 2.63 -9.95
N GLU A 134 -30.21 2.52 -9.21
CA GLU A 134 -30.69 3.61 -8.36
C GLU A 134 -30.18 3.39 -6.93
N LEU A 135 -29.42 4.34 -6.41
CA LEU A 135 -28.87 4.26 -5.07
C LEU A 135 -29.84 4.92 -4.07
N VAL A 136 -30.57 4.10 -3.31
CA VAL A 136 -31.54 4.60 -2.33
C VAL A 136 -30.85 4.96 -1.03
N GLY A 137 -31.13 6.16 -0.50
CA GLY A 137 -30.69 6.59 0.82
C GLY A 137 -29.19 6.90 0.94
N VAL A 138 -28.47 7.04 -0.18
CA VAL A 138 -27.03 7.36 -0.15
C VAL A 138 -26.71 8.64 0.59
N THR A 139 -27.49 9.69 0.39
CA THR A 139 -27.31 10.97 1.08
C THR A 139 -27.52 10.82 2.59
N GLU A 140 -28.59 10.15 3.01
CA GLU A 140 -28.88 9.92 4.43
C GLU A 140 -27.82 9.06 5.11
N ILE A 141 -27.35 8.00 4.42
CA ILE A 141 -26.28 7.14 4.91
C ILE A 141 -24.97 7.92 5.02
N GLN A 142 -24.64 8.73 4.02
CA GLN A 142 -23.41 9.51 3.99
C GLN A 142 -23.41 10.60 5.07
N GLU A 143 -24.52 11.32 5.24
CA GLU A 143 -24.70 12.30 6.30
C GLU A 143 -24.54 11.67 7.69
N ARG A 144 -25.07 10.46 7.89
CA ARG A 144 -24.84 9.72 9.15
C ARG A 144 -23.38 9.28 9.30
N GLN A 145 -22.75 8.85 8.22
CA GLN A 145 -21.40 8.28 8.25
C GLN A 145 -20.27 9.31 8.34
N MET A 146 -20.50 10.56 7.93
CA MET A 146 -19.51 11.63 8.07
C MET A 146 -19.27 12.05 9.53
N HIS A 147 -20.23 11.75 10.42
CA HIS A 147 -20.10 11.93 11.88
C HIS A 147 -19.35 10.75 12.50
N LEU A 148 -18.02 10.78 12.37
CA LEU A 148 -17.12 9.73 12.82
C LEU A 148 -17.26 9.42 14.32
N GLU A 149 -17.56 10.43 15.12
CA GLU A 149 -17.82 10.32 16.55
C GLU A 149 -18.98 9.37 16.91
N ASN A 150 -19.87 9.12 15.95
CA ASN A 150 -21.03 8.24 16.12
C ASN A 150 -20.82 6.84 15.50
N LEU A 151 -19.68 6.59 14.86
CA LEU A 151 -19.38 5.31 14.21
C LEU A 151 -18.82 4.30 15.20
N LEU A 152 -19.63 3.31 15.57
CA LEU A 152 -19.21 2.17 16.41
C LEU A 152 -18.43 1.11 15.64
N HIS A 153 -18.68 1.00 14.34
CA HIS A 153 -18.07 0.01 13.47
C HIS A 153 -17.63 0.66 12.17
N VAL A 154 -16.37 0.43 11.78
CA VAL A 154 -15.80 0.91 10.53
C VAL A 154 -15.15 -0.24 9.78
N SER A 155 -15.23 -0.19 8.45
CA SER A 155 -14.48 -1.10 7.57
C SER A 155 -13.54 -0.29 6.71
N LEU A 156 -12.25 -0.58 6.83
CA LEU A 156 -11.18 0.07 6.06
C LEU A 156 -10.51 -0.91 5.09
N GLU A 157 -11.21 -1.98 4.74
CA GLU A 157 -10.69 -2.98 3.82
C GLU A 157 -10.28 -2.34 2.49
N TYR A 158 -9.15 -2.80 1.94
CA TYR A 158 -8.55 -2.34 0.67
C TYR A 158 -8.16 -0.86 0.56
N THR A 159 -8.20 -0.10 1.66
CA THR A 159 -7.82 1.33 1.70
C THR A 159 -6.32 1.56 1.85
N GLY A 160 -5.56 0.52 2.17
CA GLY A 160 -4.11 0.59 2.30
C GLY A 160 -3.60 1.13 3.63
N VAL A 161 -4.33 0.88 4.72
CA VAL A 161 -3.84 1.16 6.07
C VAL A 161 -2.55 0.39 6.34
N SER A 162 -1.49 1.12 6.65
CA SER A 162 -0.17 0.57 6.97
C SER A 162 0.32 0.94 8.37
N SER A 163 -0.29 1.95 8.98
CA SER A 163 0.08 2.42 10.30
C SER A 163 -1.14 2.98 11.04
N PRO A 164 -1.15 2.93 12.39
CA PRO A 164 -2.18 3.61 13.16
C PRO A 164 -2.12 5.14 13.01
N GLY A 165 -0.93 5.71 12.79
CA GLY A 165 -0.73 7.16 12.87
C GLY A 165 -0.66 7.65 14.33
N SER A 166 -1.07 8.88 14.58
CA SER A 166 -1.05 9.47 15.92
C SER A 166 -2.19 8.94 16.79
N ILE A 167 -1.85 8.26 17.89
CA ILE A 167 -2.84 7.73 18.85
C ILE A 167 -3.65 8.87 19.47
N GLN A 168 -3.00 10.03 19.72
CA GLN A 168 -3.67 11.21 20.27
C GLN A 168 -4.77 11.72 19.32
N GLU A 169 -4.47 11.81 18.03
CA GLU A 169 -5.46 12.24 17.02
C GLU A 169 -6.60 11.22 16.91
N ILE A 170 -6.29 9.93 16.92
CA ILE A 170 -7.31 8.87 16.89
C ILE A 170 -8.23 8.99 18.10
N SER A 171 -7.67 9.11 19.30
CA SER A 171 -8.44 9.21 20.55
C SER A 171 -9.26 10.50 20.67
N GLY A 172 -8.88 11.54 19.93
CA GLY A 172 -9.62 12.80 19.89
C GLY A 172 -10.79 12.80 18.90
N LEU A 173 -10.80 11.89 17.93
CA LEU A 173 -11.80 11.86 16.86
C LEU A 173 -12.80 10.71 16.97
N LEU A 174 -12.37 9.58 17.53
CA LEU A 174 -13.19 8.38 17.67
C LEU A 174 -13.62 8.19 19.14
N PRO A 175 -14.83 7.63 19.36
CA PRO A 175 -15.37 7.38 20.70
C PRO A 175 -14.63 6.27 21.47
#